data_AF-A0A2N3HF34-F1
#
_entry.id   AF-A0A2N3HF34-F1
#
_cell.length_a   1.000
_cell.length_b   1.000
_cell.length_c   1.000
_cell.angle_alpha   90.00
_cell.angle_beta   90.00
_cell.angle_gamma   90.00
#
_symmetry.space_group_name_H-M   'P 1'
#
loop_
_entity.id
_entity.type
_entity.pdbx_description
1 polymer ?
#
loop_
_entity_poly.entity_id
_entity_poly.type
_entity_poly.pdbx_seq_one_letter_code
_entity_poly.pdbx_strand_id
1 'polypeptide(L)'
;MKLTRRFYDSSVNFRSIPNERLVLSLAIGLASAFTIYAFFYVLRESFRIVSFGFGIFPNILSESDRSFYNLFFAGLSLIFANSIALNLIISKPQNILSRVNPKRRRILNEQIFLNFNFSYWFAKIGLVFGVFSMCGMDFDFLPYFMPFSLLLLVVLYLESWKTLSMVFKKNRFKFQLLHFLVFLLLTFCLSRLNIINYKAIDELSLKYNPIIDLPYSNFSNDEWREFSYEIGFKLKMGENNDLEIFTDDKKKINFNDFVNYVSKERASLREELMSFLTVRISADRDINLKYVKMLEAELYMLNINRVVYNVHNDDLLSARYEIKGISKKITKSVLDYKVNLEIPYPPRPPVEPENISFIDTLKISFNDQIKINGLVIPNNKLVGYFKNHISKKTLFLYFFETDTNYQDYITVLASHFMAASELRKHEQTIFRDYEWKYDKLYRDEQYKLVEKYPMIILEKLN
;
A
#
# COMPACT_ATOMS: atom_id res chain seq x y z
N MET A 1 50.93 -39.48 -28.70
CA MET A 1 50.22 -39.41 -30.00
C MET A 1 49.57 -38.02 -30.14
N LYS A 2 50.18 -37.08 -30.86
CA LYS A 2 49.60 -35.76 -31.13
C LYS A 2 48.55 -35.92 -32.23
N LEU A 3 47.27 -35.96 -31.86
CA LEU A 3 46.17 -35.91 -32.84
C LEU A 3 46.39 -34.66 -33.72
N THR A 4 46.61 -34.90 -35.02
CA THR A 4 46.83 -33.84 -35.99
C THR A 4 45.62 -32.92 -36.01
N ARG A 5 45.90 -31.62 -36.23
CA ARG A 5 45.02 -30.44 -36.26
C ARG A 5 43.83 -30.52 -37.25
N ARG A 6 43.47 -31.70 -37.75
CA ARG A 6 42.51 -31.95 -38.84
C ARG A 6 41.06 -32.17 -38.37
N PHE A 7 40.81 -32.40 -37.09
CA PHE A 7 39.45 -32.63 -36.57
C PHE A 7 38.83 -31.43 -35.82
N TYR A 8 39.66 -30.58 -35.23
CA TYR A 8 39.21 -29.44 -34.42
C TYR A 8 39.74 -28.12 -34.99
N ASP A 9 38.84 -27.26 -35.45
CA ASP A 9 39.16 -25.83 -35.65
C ASP A 9 38.78 -25.08 -34.38
N SER A 10 39.77 -24.43 -33.77
CA SER A 10 39.60 -23.66 -32.54
C SER A 10 39.69 -22.16 -32.77
N SER A 11 39.63 -21.72 -34.02
CA SER A 11 39.60 -20.32 -34.41
C SER A 11 38.16 -19.88 -34.69
N VAL A 12 37.79 -18.70 -34.19
CA VAL A 12 36.56 -18.01 -34.58
C VAL A 12 37.01 -16.74 -35.29
N ASN A 13 36.94 -16.73 -36.62
CA ASN A 13 37.40 -15.59 -37.41
C ASN A 13 36.24 -14.64 -37.73
N PHE A 14 36.09 -13.58 -36.95
CA PHE A 14 35.04 -12.56 -37.14
C PHE A 14 35.17 -11.79 -38.45
N ARG A 15 36.36 -11.74 -39.06
CA ARG A 15 36.55 -11.12 -40.40
C ARG A 15 35.84 -11.88 -41.52
N SER A 16 35.43 -13.12 -41.27
CA SER A 16 34.70 -13.97 -42.22
C SER A 16 33.18 -13.86 -42.09
N ILE A 17 32.68 -12.96 -41.23
CA ILE A 17 31.24 -12.77 -41.02
C ILE A 17 30.75 -11.74 -42.04
N PRO A 18 29.72 -12.07 -42.85
CA PRO A 18 29.14 -11.13 -43.79
C PRO A 18 28.59 -9.89 -43.07
N ASN A 19 28.80 -8.70 -43.65
CA ASN A 19 28.32 -7.43 -43.08
C ASN A 19 26.79 -7.45 -42.89
N GLU A 20 26.04 -8.01 -43.84
CA GLU A 20 24.59 -8.16 -43.78
C GLU A 20 24.15 -8.91 -42.52
N ARG A 21 24.87 -9.97 -42.18
CA ARG A 21 24.58 -10.77 -40.99
C ARG A 21 24.85 -9.99 -39.72
N LEU A 22 25.95 -9.23 -39.67
CA LEU A 22 26.29 -8.39 -38.54
C LEU A 22 25.19 -7.35 -38.31
N VAL A 23 24.77 -6.66 -39.37
CA VAL A 23 23.68 -5.67 -39.34
C VAL A 23 22.37 -6.32 -38.88
N LEU A 24 21.98 -7.45 -39.48
CA LEU A 24 20.76 -8.16 -39.11
C LEU A 24 20.77 -8.60 -37.63
N SER A 25 21.90 -9.12 -37.15
CA SER A 25 22.02 -9.57 -35.75
C SER A 25 21.94 -8.41 -34.77
N LEU A 26 22.51 -7.26 -35.11
CA LEU A 26 22.39 -6.03 -34.31
C LEU A 26 20.94 -5.51 -34.31
N ALA A 27 20.29 -5.49 -35.48
CA ALA A 27 18.90 -5.06 -35.59
C ALA A 27 17.96 -5.97 -34.77
N ILE A 28 18.12 -7.29 -34.86
CA ILE A 28 17.35 -8.25 -34.07
C ILE A 28 17.67 -8.09 -32.57
N GLY A 29 18.94 -7.86 -32.22
CA GLY A 29 19.35 -7.58 -30.85
C GLY A 29 18.63 -6.35 -30.28
N LEU A 30 18.68 -5.21 -30.98
CA LEU A 30 18.01 -3.98 -30.55
C LEU A 30 16.49 -4.14 -30.47
N ALA A 31 15.87 -4.80 -31.45
CA ALA A 31 14.44 -5.12 -31.41
C ALA A 31 14.11 -6.01 -30.20
N SER A 32 14.96 -7.00 -29.89
CA SER A 32 14.81 -7.84 -28.70
C SER A 32 14.98 -7.04 -27.41
N ALA A 33 15.92 -6.09 -27.35
CA ALA A 33 16.10 -5.20 -26.20
C ALA A 33 14.83 -4.39 -25.94
N PHE A 34 14.27 -3.79 -26.98
CA PHE A 34 13.02 -3.04 -26.88
C PHE A 34 11.85 -3.90 -26.42
N THR A 35 11.68 -5.10 -27.00
CA THR A 35 10.59 -6.02 -26.64
C THR A 35 10.71 -6.51 -25.19
N ILE A 36 11.91 -6.89 -24.74
CA ILE A 36 12.13 -7.35 -23.36
C ILE A 36 11.91 -6.20 -22.37
N TYR A 37 12.36 -4.99 -22.72
CA TYR A 37 12.14 -3.79 -21.91
C TYR A 37 10.65 -3.48 -21.77
N ALA A 38 9.93 -3.47 -22.90
CA ALA A 38 8.49 -3.27 -22.92
C ALA A 38 7.75 -4.33 -22.11
N PHE A 39 8.16 -5.60 -22.19
CA PHE A 39 7.60 -6.68 -21.40
C PHE A 39 7.73 -6.43 -19.89
N PHE A 40 8.93 -6.10 -19.39
CA PHE A 40 9.12 -5.81 -17.96
C PHE A 40 8.36 -4.55 -17.52
N TYR A 41 8.32 -3.52 -18.37
CA TYR A 41 7.55 -2.30 -18.11
C TYR A 41 6.06 -2.63 -17.94
N VAL A 42 5.47 -3.34 -18.91
CA VAL A 42 4.06 -3.76 -18.89
C VAL A 42 3.77 -4.65 -17.69
N LEU A 43 4.67 -5.58 -17.34
CA LEU A 43 4.51 -6.47 -16.19
C LEU A 43 4.41 -5.67 -14.88
N ARG A 44 5.32 -4.70 -14.65
CA ARG A 44 5.28 -3.82 -13.47
C ARG A 44 3.97 -3.05 -13.40
N GLU A 45 3.55 -2.41 -14.49
CA GLU A 45 2.31 -1.63 -14.52
C GLU A 45 1.08 -2.51 -14.32
N SER A 46 1.07 -3.73 -14.87
CA SER A 46 0.00 -4.70 -14.66
C SER A 46 -0.14 -5.06 -13.18
N PHE A 47 0.98 -5.28 -12.50
CA PHE A 47 1.00 -5.54 -11.07
C PHE A 47 0.46 -4.36 -10.27
N ARG A 48 0.81 -3.13 -10.66
CA ARG A 48 0.28 -1.92 -10.03
C ARG A 48 -1.23 -1.77 -10.22
N ILE A 49 -1.73 -1.98 -11.43
CA ILE A 49 -3.18 -1.92 -11.74
C ILE A 49 -3.94 -2.98 -10.96
N VAL A 50 -3.47 -4.23 -10.93
CA VAL A 50 -4.11 -5.30 -10.17
C VAL A 50 -4.15 -4.97 -8.67
N SER A 51 -3.09 -4.34 -8.14
CA SER A 51 -3.05 -3.93 -6.73
C SER A 51 -4.14 -2.92 -6.35
N PHE A 52 -4.72 -2.19 -7.32
CA PHE A 52 -5.83 -1.29 -7.06
C PHE A 52 -7.08 -2.03 -6.56
N GLY A 53 -7.25 -3.30 -6.90
CA GLY A 53 -8.37 -4.12 -6.42
C GLY A 53 -8.24 -4.58 -4.97
N PHE A 54 -7.02 -4.55 -4.40
CA PHE A 54 -6.72 -5.15 -3.09
C PHE A 54 -6.26 -4.13 -2.04
N GLY A 55 -5.55 -3.09 -2.46
CA GLY A 55 -5.05 -2.07 -1.54
C GLY A 55 -6.11 -1.05 -1.16
N ILE A 56 -6.11 -0.63 0.11
CA ILE A 56 -6.91 0.50 0.59
C ILE A 56 -6.43 1.81 -0.02
N PHE A 57 -5.11 1.96 -0.15
CA PHE A 57 -4.49 3.14 -0.75
C PHE A 57 -3.96 2.85 -2.16
N PRO A 58 -4.00 3.85 -3.06
CA PRO A 58 -3.48 3.70 -4.41
C PRO A 58 -1.97 3.46 -4.37
N ASN A 59 -1.50 2.52 -5.19
CA ASN A 59 -0.07 2.26 -5.37
C ASN A 59 0.50 3.25 -6.39
N ILE A 60 1.04 4.36 -5.93
CA ILE A 60 1.68 5.38 -6.75
C ILE A 60 3.20 5.30 -6.54
N LEU A 61 3.94 5.04 -7.61
CA LEU A 61 5.41 5.02 -7.55
C LEU A 61 5.94 6.44 -7.69
N SER A 62 6.98 6.78 -6.93
CA SER A 62 7.65 8.06 -7.12
C SER A 62 8.41 8.09 -8.47
N GLU A 63 8.70 9.29 -9.00
CA GLU A 63 9.46 9.43 -10.25
C GLU A 63 10.89 8.90 -10.14
N SER A 64 11.51 8.98 -8.95
CA SER A 64 12.82 8.38 -8.69
C SER A 64 12.76 6.86 -8.80
N ASP A 65 11.73 6.26 -8.22
CA ASP A 65 11.54 4.81 -8.18
C ASP A 65 11.30 4.28 -9.60
N ARG A 66 10.42 4.94 -10.34
CA ARG A 66 10.16 4.65 -11.76
C ARG A 66 11.42 4.74 -12.60
N SER A 67 12.18 5.81 -12.42
CA SER A 67 13.42 6.04 -13.16
C SER A 67 14.43 4.92 -12.88
N PHE A 68 14.53 4.48 -11.63
CA PHE A 68 15.38 3.36 -11.27
C PHE A 68 14.92 2.05 -11.91
N TYR A 69 13.62 1.69 -11.78
CA TYR A 69 13.09 0.47 -12.40
C TYR A 69 13.29 0.47 -13.92
N ASN A 70 13.04 1.60 -14.58
CA ASN A 70 13.26 1.73 -16.03
C ASN A 70 14.73 1.55 -16.39
N LEU A 71 15.66 2.12 -15.61
CA LEU A 71 17.09 1.94 -15.80
C LEU A 71 17.51 0.48 -15.64
N PHE A 72 17.00 -0.17 -14.59
CA PHE A 72 17.28 -1.56 -14.30
C PHE A 72 16.76 -2.49 -15.41
N PHE A 73 15.51 -2.32 -15.84
CA PHE A 73 14.93 -3.10 -16.94
C PHE A 73 15.64 -2.84 -18.27
N ALA A 74 16.03 -1.59 -18.56
CA ALA A 74 16.79 -1.26 -19.76
C ALA A 74 18.15 -1.98 -19.78
N GLY A 75 18.87 -1.97 -18.65
CA GLY A 75 20.16 -2.64 -18.52
C GLY A 75 20.04 -4.15 -18.72
N LEU A 76 19.06 -4.78 -18.07
CA LEU A 76 18.78 -6.21 -18.24
C LEU A 76 18.45 -6.55 -19.69
N SER A 77 17.57 -5.77 -20.31
CA SER A 77 17.11 -5.99 -21.68
C SER A 77 18.27 -5.91 -22.68
N LEU A 78 19.20 -4.97 -22.48
CA LEU A 78 20.38 -4.84 -23.33
C LEU A 78 21.39 -5.97 -23.13
N ILE A 79 21.54 -6.50 -21.90
CA ILE A 79 22.38 -7.67 -21.66
C ILE A 79 21.83 -8.89 -22.40
N PHE A 80 20.52 -9.14 -22.31
CA PHE A 80 19.88 -10.25 -23.05
C PHE A 80 19.96 -10.06 -24.55
N ALA A 81 19.68 -8.85 -25.04
CA ALA A 81 19.81 -8.49 -26.44
C ALA A 81 21.22 -8.70 -26.98
N ASN A 82 22.24 -8.33 -26.20
CA ASN A 82 23.64 -8.57 -26.56
C ASN A 82 23.93 -10.07 -26.69
N SER A 83 23.43 -10.89 -25.76
CA SER A 83 23.54 -12.35 -25.88
C SER A 83 22.85 -12.89 -27.15
N ILE A 84 21.63 -12.43 -27.45
CA ILE A 84 20.89 -12.82 -28.66
C ILE A 84 21.67 -12.40 -29.92
N ALA A 85 22.17 -11.17 -29.97
CA ALA A 85 22.94 -10.66 -31.10
C ALA A 85 24.24 -11.47 -31.28
N LEU A 86 25.01 -11.71 -30.21
CA LEU A 86 26.22 -12.53 -30.28
C LEU A 86 25.92 -13.96 -30.72
N ASN A 87 24.83 -14.54 -30.23
CA ASN A 87 24.40 -15.88 -30.61
C ASN A 87 24.04 -15.94 -32.11
N LEU A 88 23.38 -14.92 -32.66
CA LEU A 88 23.07 -14.82 -34.09
C LEU A 88 24.29 -14.54 -34.96
N ILE A 89 25.25 -13.75 -34.48
CA ILE A 89 26.52 -13.48 -35.18
C ILE A 89 27.35 -14.77 -35.26
N ILE A 90 27.40 -15.52 -34.15
CA ILE A 90 28.26 -16.70 -33.98
C ILE A 90 27.57 -17.98 -34.45
N SER A 91 26.23 -18.05 -34.52
CA SER A 91 25.54 -19.21 -35.11
C SER A 91 25.95 -19.35 -36.59
N LYS A 92 25.81 -20.53 -37.17
CA LYS A 92 26.20 -20.90 -38.54
C LYS A 92 25.68 -22.32 -38.62
N PRO A 93 24.83 -22.64 -39.61
CA PRO A 93 24.41 -24.01 -39.82
C PRO A 93 25.66 -24.87 -39.99
N GLN A 94 25.81 -25.88 -39.14
CA GLN A 94 26.84 -26.89 -39.28
C GLN A 94 26.24 -28.01 -40.13
N ASN A 95 26.79 -28.22 -41.33
CA ASN A 95 26.50 -29.44 -42.08
C ASN A 95 26.95 -30.64 -41.23
N ILE A 96 26.26 -31.77 -41.33
CA ILE A 96 26.55 -33.01 -40.57
C ILE A 96 28.03 -33.45 -40.73
N LEU A 97 28.67 -33.06 -41.84
CA LEU A 97 30.07 -33.34 -42.18
C LEU A 97 31.07 -32.21 -41.81
N SER A 98 30.60 -31.09 -41.22
CA SER A 98 31.45 -29.95 -40.88
C SER A 98 32.22 -30.15 -39.56
N ARG A 99 33.45 -29.64 -39.50
CA ARG A 99 34.29 -29.75 -38.29
C ARG A 99 33.61 -29.12 -37.07
N VAL A 100 33.63 -29.83 -35.95
CA VAL A 100 33.11 -29.34 -34.67
C VAL A 100 34.05 -28.26 -34.14
N ASN A 101 33.51 -27.09 -33.81
CA ASN A 101 34.26 -26.00 -33.16
C ASN A 101 33.86 -25.92 -31.68
N PRO A 102 34.62 -26.56 -30.76
CA PRO A 102 34.25 -26.64 -29.35
C PRO A 102 34.26 -25.27 -28.66
N LYS A 103 35.12 -24.33 -29.09
CA LYS A 103 35.15 -22.97 -28.53
C LYS A 103 33.88 -22.20 -28.89
N ARG A 104 33.42 -22.34 -30.13
CA ARG A 104 32.19 -21.74 -30.60
C ARG A 104 30.97 -22.30 -29.85
N ARG A 105 30.89 -23.63 -29.71
CA ARG A 105 29.83 -24.28 -28.91
C ARG A 105 29.86 -23.82 -27.45
N ARG A 106 31.04 -23.69 -26.86
CA ARG A 106 31.20 -23.16 -25.50
C ARG A 106 30.69 -21.72 -25.39
N ILE A 107 31.06 -20.83 -26.31
CA ILE A 107 30.57 -19.45 -26.33
C ILE A 107 29.04 -19.40 -26.44
N LEU A 108 28.45 -20.16 -27.36
CA LEU A 108 26.98 -20.22 -27.52
C LEU A 108 26.30 -20.74 -26.25
N ASN A 109 26.85 -21.80 -25.64
CA ASN A 109 26.34 -22.35 -24.41
C ASN A 109 26.46 -21.35 -23.25
N GLU A 110 27.58 -20.65 -23.09
CA GLU A 110 27.78 -19.65 -22.02
C GLU A 110 26.79 -18.48 -22.18
N GLN A 111 26.56 -18.00 -23.41
CA GLN A 111 25.64 -16.90 -23.70
C GLN A 111 24.18 -17.25 -23.43
N ILE A 112 23.77 -18.49 -23.69
CA ILE A 112 22.40 -18.96 -23.45
C ILE A 112 22.22 -19.37 -21.99
N PHE A 113 23.13 -20.19 -21.46
CA PHE A 113 22.93 -20.88 -20.19
C PHE A 113 22.78 -19.92 -19.01
N LEU A 114 23.72 -18.99 -18.81
CA LEU A 114 23.63 -18.10 -17.65
C LEU A 114 22.42 -17.18 -17.75
N ASN A 115 22.21 -16.56 -18.91
CA ASN A 115 21.11 -15.62 -19.13
C ASN A 115 19.75 -16.29 -18.99
N PHE A 116 19.58 -17.51 -19.51
CA PHE A 116 18.33 -18.24 -19.41
C PHE A 116 18.05 -18.71 -17.97
N ASN A 117 19.05 -19.26 -17.28
CA ASN A 117 18.92 -19.64 -15.87
C ASN A 117 18.63 -18.43 -14.98
N PHE A 118 19.34 -17.32 -15.22
CA PHE A 118 19.09 -16.05 -14.56
C PHE A 118 17.66 -15.56 -14.81
N SER A 119 17.21 -15.54 -16.07
CA SER A 119 15.85 -15.12 -16.44
C SER A 119 14.79 -15.97 -15.75
N TYR A 120 14.99 -17.29 -15.73
CA TYR A 120 14.07 -18.21 -15.08
C TYR A 120 13.97 -17.96 -13.57
N TRP A 121 15.11 -17.86 -12.89
CA TRP A 121 15.16 -17.58 -11.46
C TRP A 121 14.60 -16.18 -11.12
N PHE A 122 15.02 -15.17 -11.88
CA PHE A 122 14.61 -13.79 -11.70
C PHE A 122 13.11 -13.61 -11.96
N ALA A 123 12.58 -14.21 -13.02
CA ALA A 123 11.14 -14.19 -13.28
C ALA A 123 10.36 -14.92 -12.19
N LYS A 124 10.82 -16.07 -11.72
CA LYS A 124 10.14 -16.80 -10.63
C LYS A 124 10.07 -15.96 -9.35
N ILE A 125 11.18 -15.36 -8.95
CA ILE A 125 11.23 -14.48 -7.77
C ILE A 125 10.41 -13.22 -8.01
N GLY A 126 10.60 -12.55 -9.14
CA GLY A 126 9.88 -11.33 -9.50
C GLY A 126 8.36 -11.53 -9.55
N LEU A 127 7.88 -12.67 -10.05
CA LEU A 127 6.47 -13.03 -10.02
C LEU A 127 5.97 -13.26 -8.60
N VAL A 128 6.71 -13.99 -7.77
CA VAL A 128 6.34 -14.23 -6.37
C VAL A 128 6.24 -12.91 -5.60
N PHE A 129 7.29 -12.08 -5.64
CA PHE A 129 7.27 -10.77 -5.00
C PHE A 129 6.21 -9.84 -5.59
N GLY A 130 6.03 -9.87 -6.91
CA GLY A 130 4.99 -9.10 -7.58
C GLY A 130 3.59 -9.47 -7.10
N VAL A 131 3.28 -10.76 -7.00
CA VAL A 131 1.98 -11.25 -6.50
C VAL A 131 1.77 -10.83 -5.04
N PHE A 132 2.74 -11.07 -4.15
CA PHE A 132 2.62 -10.64 -2.75
C PHE A 132 2.46 -9.12 -2.62
N SER A 133 3.22 -8.36 -3.42
CA SER A 133 3.15 -6.90 -3.44
C SER A 133 1.85 -6.34 -4.03
N MET A 134 1.08 -7.15 -4.79
CA MET A 134 -0.24 -6.73 -5.23
C MET A 134 -1.28 -6.86 -4.14
N CYS A 135 -1.26 -7.96 -3.37
CA CYS A 135 -2.44 -8.40 -2.64
C CYS A 135 -2.31 -8.39 -1.11
N GLY A 136 -1.11 -8.27 -0.54
CA GLY A 136 -1.01 -8.40 0.92
C GLY A 136 0.28 -7.96 1.58
N MET A 137 1.21 -7.35 0.84
CA MET A 137 2.43 -6.81 1.45
C MET A 137 2.81 -5.53 0.77
N ASP A 138 2.95 -4.47 1.55
CA ASP A 138 3.64 -3.28 1.11
C ASP A 138 5.11 -3.39 1.51
N PHE A 139 6.01 -2.88 0.68
CA PHE A 139 7.43 -3.03 0.96
C PHE A 139 8.21 -1.92 0.26
N ASP A 140 9.03 -1.22 1.03
CA ASP A 140 10.00 -0.27 0.50
C ASP A 140 11.12 -1.03 -0.21
N PHE A 141 10.81 -1.48 -1.44
CA PHE A 141 11.66 -2.41 -2.17
C PHE A 141 13.00 -1.80 -2.53
N LEU A 142 13.04 -0.50 -2.80
CA LEU A 142 14.18 0.15 -3.41
C LEU A 142 15.41 0.27 -2.52
N PRO A 143 15.33 0.76 -1.26
CA PRO A 143 16.51 0.83 -0.39
C PRO A 143 17.24 -0.50 -0.26
N TYR A 144 16.51 -1.60 -0.15
CA TYR A 144 17.08 -2.93 0.00
C TYR A 144 17.49 -3.55 -1.33
N PHE A 145 16.68 -3.40 -2.38
CA PHE A 145 16.92 -4.08 -3.66
C PHE A 145 17.94 -3.37 -4.53
N MET A 146 18.02 -2.03 -4.48
CA MET A 146 18.81 -1.21 -5.39
C MET A 146 20.29 -1.63 -5.46
N PRO A 147 21.02 -1.86 -4.35
CA PRO A 147 22.40 -2.34 -4.40
C PRO A 147 22.51 -3.71 -5.08
N PHE A 148 21.60 -4.63 -4.80
CA PHE A 148 21.59 -5.96 -5.40
C PHE A 148 21.25 -5.93 -6.89
N SER A 149 20.32 -5.08 -7.33
CA SER A 149 19.98 -4.97 -8.76
C SER A 149 21.14 -4.38 -9.57
N LEU A 150 21.83 -3.37 -9.03
CA LEU A 150 23.02 -2.81 -9.67
C LEU A 150 24.15 -3.83 -9.74
N LEU A 151 24.42 -4.55 -8.64
CA LEU A 151 25.41 -5.62 -8.62
C LEU A 151 25.08 -6.71 -9.64
N LEU A 152 23.82 -7.10 -9.73
CA LEU A 152 23.33 -8.09 -10.68
C LEU A 152 23.57 -7.65 -12.13
N LEU A 153 23.25 -6.40 -12.47
CA LEU A 153 23.55 -5.85 -13.81
C LEU A 153 25.04 -5.91 -14.11
N VAL A 154 25.88 -5.51 -13.16
CA VAL A 154 27.34 -5.55 -13.31
C VAL A 154 27.82 -6.98 -13.53
N VAL A 155 27.37 -7.94 -12.71
CA VAL A 155 27.77 -9.35 -12.82
C VAL A 155 27.37 -9.95 -14.16
N LEU A 156 26.11 -9.77 -14.59
CA LEU A 156 25.62 -10.29 -15.87
C LEU A 156 26.34 -9.64 -17.08
N TYR A 157 26.61 -8.34 -16.98
CA TYR A 157 27.37 -7.63 -18.01
C TYR A 157 28.84 -8.11 -18.08
N LEU A 158 29.50 -8.27 -16.93
CA LEU A 158 30.88 -8.79 -16.87
C LEU A 158 30.99 -10.23 -17.37
N GLU A 159 29.94 -11.05 -17.23
CA GLU A 159 29.94 -12.37 -17.87
C GLU A 159 29.99 -12.26 -19.39
N SER A 160 29.17 -11.38 -19.98
CA SER A 160 29.20 -11.10 -21.42
C SER A 160 30.59 -10.61 -21.87
N TRP A 161 31.29 -9.87 -21.01
CA TRP A 161 32.64 -9.38 -21.22
C TRP A 161 33.68 -10.51 -21.34
N LYS A 162 33.54 -11.62 -20.60
CA LYS A 162 34.43 -12.79 -20.73
C LYS A 162 34.36 -13.39 -22.13
N THR A 163 33.14 -13.56 -22.66
CA THR A 163 32.92 -14.04 -24.02
C THR A 163 33.54 -13.09 -25.06
N LEU A 164 33.32 -11.78 -24.91
CA LEU A 164 33.90 -10.78 -25.80
C LEU A 164 35.45 -10.80 -25.77
N SER A 165 36.03 -11.06 -24.59
CA SER A 165 37.49 -11.21 -24.40
C SER A 165 38.08 -12.40 -25.15
N MET A 166 37.33 -13.50 -25.22
CA MET A 166 37.75 -14.70 -25.97
C MET A 166 37.72 -14.47 -27.48
N VAL A 167 36.83 -13.57 -27.93
CA VAL A 167 36.65 -13.20 -29.33
C VAL A 167 37.73 -12.22 -29.80
N PHE A 168 37.88 -11.08 -29.12
CA PHE A 168 38.81 -10.03 -29.53
C PHE A 168 40.14 -10.17 -28.79
N LYS A 169 41.09 -10.93 -29.36
CA LYS A 169 42.41 -11.13 -28.72
C LYS A 169 43.33 -9.89 -28.77
N LYS A 170 43.29 -9.12 -29.87
CA LYS A 170 44.11 -7.92 -30.08
C LYS A 170 43.27 -6.67 -29.77
N ASN A 171 43.83 -5.72 -29.03
CA ASN A 171 43.14 -4.49 -28.60
C ASN A 171 41.85 -4.74 -27.78
N ARG A 172 41.78 -5.87 -27.06
CA ARG A 172 40.58 -6.32 -26.33
C ARG A 172 39.96 -5.23 -25.46
N PHE A 173 40.79 -4.51 -24.71
CA PHE A 173 40.33 -3.48 -23.78
C PHE A 173 39.72 -2.26 -24.49
N LYS A 174 40.19 -1.90 -25.69
CA LYS A 174 39.62 -0.78 -26.48
C LYS A 174 38.20 -1.11 -26.95
N PHE A 175 38.01 -2.30 -27.51
CA PHE A 175 36.69 -2.76 -27.96
C PHE A 175 35.72 -2.96 -26.79
N GLN A 176 36.22 -3.43 -25.66
CA GLN A 176 35.44 -3.62 -24.45
C GLN A 176 34.99 -2.30 -23.83
N LEU A 177 35.87 -1.31 -23.78
CA LEU A 177 35.51 0.04 -23.33
C LEU A 177 34.48 0.67 -24.27
N LEU A 178 34.66 0.55 -25.58
CA LEU A 178 33.68 1.03 -26.56
C LEU A 178 32.33 0.35 -26.37
N HIS A 179 32.30 -0.98 -26.24
CA HIS A 179 31.08 -1.74 -25.98
C HIS A 179 30.40 -1.29 -24.68
N PHE A 180 31.17 -1.03 -23.63
CA PHE A 180 30.63 -0.52 -22.36
C PHE A 180 30.03 0.87 -22.50
N LEU A 181 30.69 1.79 -23.20
CA LEU A 181 30.14 3.13 -23.45
C LEU A 181 28.86 3.08 -24.27
N VAL A 182 28.81 2.23 -25.32
CA VAL A 182 27.59 2.01 -26.11
C VAL A 182 26.49 1.40 -25.25
N PHE A 183 26.83 0.42 -24.41
CA PHE A 183 25.88 -0.19 -23.48
C PHE A 183 25.28 0.83 -22.51
N LEU A 184 26.10 1.69 -21.89
CA LEU A 184 25.62 2.75 -20.99
C LEU A 184 24.71 3.74 -21.73
N LEU A 185 25.12 4.18 -22.92
CA LEU A 185 24.35 5.12 -23.72
C LEU A 185 22.98 4.52 -24.10
N LEU A 186 22.97 3.29 -24.62
CA LEU A 186 21.72 2.61 -24.98
C LEU A 186 20.84 2.34 -23.76
N THR A 187 21.44 1.99 -22.62
CA THR A 187 20.71 1.76 -21.36
C THR A 187 20.02 3.04 -20.91
N PHE A 188 20.73 4.16 -20.95
CA PHE A 188 20.18 5.47 -20.63
C PHE A 188 19.09 5.90 -21.62
N CYS A 189 19.29 5.73 -22.93
CA CYS A 189 18.28 6.09 -23.92
C CYS A 189 17.00 5.25 -23.75
N LEU A 190 17.14 3.94 -23.57
CA LEU A 190 16.02 3.02 -23.41
C LEU A 190 15.27 3.27 -22.10
N SER A 191 15.96 3.63 -21.01
CA SER A 191 15.31 3.91 -19.71
C SER A 191 14.45 5.19 -19.70
N ARG A 192 14.67 6.10 -20.66
CA ARG A 192 13.85 7.31 -20.83
C ARG A 192 12.57 7.07 -21.64
N LEU A 193 12.41 5.90 -22.25
CA LEU A 193 11.21 5.60 -23.03
C LEU A 193 10.06 5.16 -22.12
N ASN A 194 8.94 5.87 -22.20
CA ASN A 194 7.71 5.44 -21.53
C ASN A 194 6.85 4.63 -22.49
N ILE A 195 6.69 3.34 -22.21
CA ILE A 195 5.89 2.42 -23.03
C ILE A 195 4.39 2.59 -22.76
N ILE A 196 4.03 2.89 -21.51
CA ILE A 196 2.66 3.12 -21.07
C ILE A 196 2.54 4.54 -20.52
N ASN A 197 1.38 5.17 -20.75
CA ASN A 197 1.02 6.42 -20.10
C ASN A 197 0.69 6.18 -18.62
N TYR A 198 1.72 6.03 -17.79
CA TYR A 198 1.58 5.78 -16.36
C TYR A 198 0.91 6.95 -15.62
N LYS A 199 1.03 8.19 -16.13
CA LYS A 199 0.40 9.37 -15.54
C LYS A 199 -1.12 9.26 -15.59
N ALA A 200 -1.66 8.84 -16.74
CA ALA A 200 -3.10 8.57 -16.86
C ALA A 200 -3.56 7.46 -15.89
N ILE A 201 -2.73 6.44 -15.65
CA ILE A 201 -3.04 5.38 -14.67
C ILE A 201 -3.06 5.95 -13.25
N ASP A 202 -2.09 6.80 -12.89
CA ASP A 202 -2.03 7.43 -11.57
C ASP A 202 -3.20 8.38 -11.34
N GLU A 203 -3.51 9.23 -12.33
CA GLU A 203 -4.65 10.15 -12.29
C GLU A 203 -5.97 9.40 -12.12
N LEU A 204 -6.16 8.31 -12.86
CA LEU A 204 -7.34 7.44 -12.70
C LEU A 204 -7.39 6.81 -11.30
N SER A 205 -6.25 6.33 -10.80
CA SER A 205 -6.17 5.73 -9.46
C SER A 205 -6.54 6.73 -8.37
N LEU A 206 -5.99 7.94 -8.44
CA LEU A 206 -6.25 9.01 -7.47
C LEU A 206 -7.68 9.57 -7.57
N LYS A 207 -8.24 9.63 -8.78
CA LYS A 207 -9.61 10.09 -9.01
C LYS A 207 -10.65 9.22 -8.31
N TYR A 208 -10.43 7.90 -8.30
CA TYR A 208 -11.38 6.94 -7.74
C TYR A 208 -11.01 6.50 -6.32
N ASN A 209 -9.73 6.55 -5.96
CA ASN A 209 -9.22 6.15 -4.67
C ASN A 209 -8.21 7.19 -4.14
N PRO A 210 -8.68 8.34 -3.65
CA PRO A 210 -7.78 9.40 -3.21
C PRO A 210 -6.92 8.95 -2.02
N ILE A 211 -5.70 9.49 -1.97
CA ILE A 211 -4.84 9.39 -0.79
C ILE A 211 -5.43 10.30 0.29
N ILE A 212 -5.58 9.72 1.48
CA ILE A 212 -6.07 10.38 2.69
C ILE A 212 -4.90 10.44 3.69
N ASP A 213 -4.56 11.63 4.16
CA ASP A 213 -3.57 11.86 5.21
C ASP A 213 -4.20 11.53 6.57
N LEU A 214 -4.26 10.24 6.90
CA LEU A 214 -4.96 9.76 8.10
C LEU A 214 -4.38 10.37 9.40
N PRO A 215 -5.23 10.60 10.41
CA PRO A 215 -4.77 11.12 11.69
C PRO A 215 -3.88 10.11 12.43
N TYR A 216 -2.86 10.62 13.11
CA TYR A 216 -2.00 9.83 13.98
C TYR A 216 -2.72 9.48 15.28
N SER A 217 -2.49 8.26 15.75
CA SER A 217 -3.06 7.76 17.00
C SER A 217 -2.06 6.88 17.74
N ASN A 218 -1.99 7.06 19.05
CA ASN A 218 -1.27 6.15 19.95
C ASN A 218 -2.11 4.92 20.37
N PHE A 219 -3.32 4.80 19.82
CA PHE A 219 -4.26 3.74 20.13
C PHE A 219 -5.01 3.25 18.89
N SER A 220 -5.10 1.95 18.71
CA SER A 220 -5.99 1.30 17.76
C SER A 220 -6.76 0.20 18.47
N ASN A 221 -8.01 -0.01 18.06
CA ASN A 221 -8.73 -1.22 18.43
C ASN A 221 -8.24 -2.37 17.55
N ASP A 222 -7.47 -3.28 18.12
CA ASP A 222 -6.97 -4.49 17.43
C ASP A 222 -8.03 -5.61 17.30
N GLU A 223 -9.31 -5.30 17.52
CA GLU A 223 -10.36 -6.32 17.45
C GLU A 223 -10.69 -6.64 15.98
N TRP A 224 -10.01 -7.66 15.45
CA TRP A 224 -10.51 -8.50 14.38
C TRP A 224 -11.91 -8.99 14.78
N ARG A 225 -12.96 -8.35 14.25
CA ARG A 225 -14.33 -8.85 14.37
C ARG A 225 -14.61 -9.65 13.11
N GLU A 226 -14.62 -10.97 13.25
CA GLU A 226 -14.97 -11.91 12.17
C GLU A 226 -16.34 -11.67 11.52
N PHE A 227 -17.17 -10.77 12.08
CA PHE A 227 -18.57 -10.57 11.69
C PHE A 227 -19.03 -9.10 11.60
N SER A 228 -18.13 -8.11 11.51
CA SER A 228 -18.60 -6.74 11.22
C SER A 228 -18.85 -6.56 9.73
N TYR A 229 -20.11 -6.34 9.36
CA TYR A 229 -20.43 -5.71 8.08
C TYR A 229 -20.02 -4.26 8.18
N GLU A 230 -19.13 -3.85 7.28
CA GLU A 230 -18.53 -2.52 7.28
C GLU A 230 -18.88 -1.78 6.00
N ILE A 231 -19.23 -0.51 6.15
CA ILE A 231 -19.33 0.44 5.03
C ILE A 231 -18.22 1.47 5.23
N GLY A 232 -17.29 1.54 4.30
CA GLY A 232 -16.19 2.50 4.32
C GLY A 232 -16.50 3.76 3.52
N PHE A 233 -16.11 4.89 4.12
CA PHE A 233 -16.09 6.19 3.47
C PHE A 233 -14.72 6.84 3.59
N LYS A 234 -14.28 7.49 2.51
CA LYS A 234 -13.17 8.43 2.53
C LYS A 234 -13.70 9.85 2.36
N LEU A 235 -13.29 10.73 3.26
CA LEU A 235 -13.65 12.14 3.27
C LEU A 235 -12.43 12.97 2.91
N LYS A 236 -12.58 13.82 1.89
CA LYS A 236 -11.52 14.71 1.43
C LYS A 236 -12.11 16.06 1.07
N MET A 237 -11.38 17.13 1.34
CA MET A 237 -11.76 18.45 0.83
C MET A 237 -11.36 18.57 -0.64
N GLY A 238 -12.33 18.91 -1.48
CA GLY A 238 -12.11 19.22 -2.90
C GLY A 238 -11.39 20.55 -3.09
N GLU A 239 -10.96 20.82 -4.32
CA GLU A 239 -10.29 22.08 -4.69
C GLU A 239 -11.16 23.32 -4.43
N ASN A 240 -12.49 23.16 -4.47
CA ASN A 240 -13.45 24.23 -4.21
C ASN A 240 -13.88 24.34 -2.73
N ASN A 241 -13.15 23.66 -1.83
CA ASN A 241 -13.47 23.58 -0.40
C ASN A 241 -14.84 22.93 -0.12
N ASP A 242 -15.29 22.05 -1.01
CA ASP A 242 -16.44 21.19 -0.86
C ASP A 242 -16.04 19.82 -0.28
N LEU A 243 -16.91 19.23 0.54
CA LEU A 243 -16.67 17.89 1.09
C LEU A 243 -16.93 16.84 -0.01
N GLU A 244 -15.89 16.12 -0.38
CA GLU A 244 -15.97 14.97 -1.27
C GLU A 244 -16.01 13.67 -0.46
N ILE A 245 -17.00 12.83 -0.74
CA ILE A 245 -17.19 11.54 -0.07
C ILE A 245 -16.97 10.43 -1.11
N PHE A 246 -16.05 9.52 -0.81
CA PHE A 246 -15.78 8.34 -1.64
C PHE A 246 -16.19 7.09 -0.91
N THR A 247 -16.90 6.21 -1.61
CA THR A 247 -17.38 4.93 -1.10
C THR A 247 -16.36 3.81 -1.33
N ASP A 248 -16.57 2.63 -0.74
CA ASP A 248 -15.72 1.44 -0.96
C ASP A 248 -15.72 0.98 -2.42
N ASP A 249 -16.82 1.16 -3.15
CA ASP A 249 -16.91 0.92 -4.59
C ASP A 249 -16.30 2.06 -5.43
N LYS A 250 -15.54 2.95 -4.79
CA LYS A 250 -14.75 4.03 -5.40
C LYS A 250 -15.59 5.03 -6.17
N LYS A 251 -16.85 5.22 -5.76
CA LYS A 251 -17.73 6.25 -6.31
C LYS A 251 -17.63 7.50 -5.46
N LYS A 252 -17.48 8.63 -6.15
CA LYS A 252 -17.65 9.95 -5.52
C LYS A 252 -19.15 10.23 -5.39
N ILE A 253 -19.58 10.50 -4.16
CA ILE A 253 -20.94 10.90 -3.83
C ILE A 253 -20.90 12.25 -3.11
N ASN A 254 -21.99 13.01 -3.20
CA ASN A 254 -22.16 14.19 -2.37
C ASN A 254 -22.79 13.82 -1.02
N PHE A 255 -22.88 14.80 -0.12
CA PHE A 255 -23.49 14.60 1.19
C PHE A 255 -24.99 14.23 1.13
N ASN A 256 -25.74 14.72 0.14
CA ASN A 256 -27.17 14.39 0.00
C ASN A 256 -27.38 12.92 -0.41
N ASP A 257 -26.46 12.38 -1.20
CA ASP A 257 -26.47 11.00 -1.67
C ASP A 257 -26.00 10.01 -0.59
N PHE A 258 -25.29 10.48 0.44
CA PHE A 258 -24.78 9.67 1.55
C PHE A 258 -25.89 8.86 2.23
N VAL A 259 -27.00 9.52 2.61
CA VAL A 259 -28.12 8.86 3.30
C VAL A 259 -28.74 7.77 2.43
N ASN A 260 -28.90 8.04 1.13
CA ASN A 260 -29.44 7.09 0.17
C ASN A 260 -28.51 5.90 -0.03
N TYR A 261 -27.20 6.13 -0.10
CA TYR A 261 -26.20 5.08 -0.23
C TYR A 261 -26.21 4.16 1.00
N VAL A 262 -26.08 4.73 2.21
CA VAL A 262 -26.09 3.98 3.46
C VAL A 262 -27.41 3.22 3.65
N SER A 263 -28.54 3.82 3.28
CA SER A 263 -29.85 3.16 3.37
C SER A 263 -29.95 1.95 2.44
N LYS A 264 -29.40 2.02 1.23
CA LYS A 264 -29.35 0.89 0.28
C LYS A 264 -28.46 -0.24 0.79
N GLU A 265 -27.27 0.10 1.28
CA GLU A 265 -26.34 -0.87 1.86
C GLU A 265 -26.98 -1.56 3.07
N ARG A 266 -27.59 -0.78 3.98
CA ARG A 266 -28.32 -1.31 5.13
C ARG A 266 -29.48 -2.23 4.72
N ALA A 267 -30.26 -1.85 3.70
CA ALA A 267 -31.38 -2.65 3.20
C ALA A 267 -30.95 -3.95 2.51
N SER A 268 -29.69 -4.05 2.08
CA SER A 268 -29.12 -5.30 1.53
C SER A 268 -28.80 -6.33 2.61
N LEU A 269 -28.69 -5.90 3.87
CA LEU A 269 -28.40 -6.77 5.01
C LEU A 269 -29.67 -7.37 5.60
N ARG A 270 -29.53 -8.57 6.16
CA ARG A 270 -30.58 -9.18 6.98
C ARG A 270 -30.80 -8.34 8.24
N GLU A 271 -32.03 -8.32 8.75
CA GLU A 271 -32.42 -7.49 9.89
C GLU A 271 -31.56 -7.75 11.13
N GLU A 272 -31.20 -9.02 11.37
CA GLU A 272 -30.38 -9.44 12.52
C GLU A 272 -28.95 -8.86 12.44
N LEU A 273 -28.48 -8.58 11.23
CA LEU A 273 -27.14 -8.07 10.97
C LEU A 273 -27.07 -6.54 11.06
N MET A 274 -28.20 -5.84 10.95
CA MET A 274 -28.24 -4.38 10.95
C MET A 274 -27.68 -3.76 12.22
N SER A 275 -27.83 -4.42 13.38
CA SER A 275 -27.29 -3.95 14.65
C SER A 275 -25.76 -4.01 14.74
N PHE A 276 -25.12 -4.82 13.89
CA PHE A 276 -23.67 -4.99 13.82
C PHE A 276 -23.02 -4.14 12.72
N LEU A 277 -23.84 -3.48 11.89
CA LEU A 277 -23.38 -2.60 10.83
C LEU A 277 -22.51 -1.48 11.42
N THR A 278 -21.28 -1.40 10.92
CA THR A 278 -20.29 -0.43 11.37
C THR A 278 -19.88 0.43 10.19
N VAL A 279 -19.68 1.72 10.42
CA VAL A 279 -19.20 2.62 9.36
C VAL A 279 -17.76 3.01 9.64
N ARG A 280 -16.88 2.81 8.66
CA ARG A 280 -15.49 3.28 8.71
C ARG A 280 -15.38 4.64 8.05
N ILE A 281 -14.67 5.55 8.72
CA ILE A 281 -14.40 6.89 8.21
C ILE A 281 -12.88 7.06 8.11
N SER A 282 -12.38 7.17 6.88
CA SER A 282 -11.05 7.70 6.57
C SER A 282 -11.20 9.17 6.25
N ALA A 283 -10.55 10.06 6.99
CA ALA A 283 -10.58 11.49 6.68
C ALA A 283 -9.19 12.09 6.87
N ASP A 284 -8.89 13.14 6.09
CA ASP A 284 -7.63 13.87 6.25
C ASP A 284 -7.54 14.44 7.66
N ARG A 285 -6.35 14.38 8.27
CA ARG A 285 -6.12 14.78 9.67
C ARG A 285 -6.46 16.25 9.94
N ASP A 286 -6.37 17.09 8.92
CA ASP A 286 -6.64 18.52 8.96
C ASP A 286 -8.08 18.89 8.59
N ILE A 287 -8.93 17.91 8.27
CA ILE A 287 -10.35 18.16 8.01
C ILE A 287 -11.01 18.75 9.26
N ASN A 288 -11.98 19.62 9.03
CA ASN A 288 -12.83 20.12 10.09
C ASN A 288 -13.72 18.99 10.63
N LEU A 289 -13.68 18.78 11.96
CA LEU A 289 -14.45 17.74 12.66
C LEU A 289 -15.95 17.84 12.39
N LYS A 290 -16.48 19.04 12.13
CA LYS A 290 -17.89 19.27 11.80
C LYS A 290 -18.39 18.34 10.68
N TYR A 291 -17.58 18.13 9.63
CA TYR A 291 -17.98 17.27 8.52
C TYR A 291 -18.16 15.81 8.97
N VAL A 292 -17.23 15.31 9.79
CA VAL A 292 -17.33 13.95 10.37
C VAL A 292 -18.59 13.83 11.25
N LYS A 293 -18.89 14.86 12.04
CA LYS A 293 -20.08 14.89 12.92
C LYS A 293 -21.39 14.97 12.16
N MET A 294 -21.44 15.68 11.04
CA MET A 294 -22.60 15.68 10.15
C MET A 294 -22.90 14.25 9.64
N LEU A 295 -21.87 13.48 9.26
CA LEU A 295 -22.06 12.08 8.89
C LEU A 295 -22.54 11.23 10.08
N GLU A 296 -21.94 11.38 11.27
CA GLU A 296 -22.39 10.66 12.48
C GLU A 296 -23.87 10.95 12.79
N ALA A 297 -24.34 12.18 12.61
CA ALA A 297 -25.73 12.56 12.81
C ALA A 297 -26.68 11.78 11.87
N GLU A 298 -26.33 11.72 10.59
CA GLU A 298 -27.10 10.98 9.60
C GLU A 298 -27.09 9.46 9.86
N LEU A 299 -25.93 8.91 10.23
CA LEU A 299 -25.82 7.49 10.63
C LEU A 299 -26.69 7.18 11.84
N TYR A 300 -26.68 8.03 12.85
CA TYR A 300 -27.53 7.89 14.04
C TYR A 300 -29.02 7.98 13.67
N MET A 301 -29.40 8.80 12.69
CA MET A 301 -30.77 8.84 12.14
C MET A 301 -31.16 7.56 11.40
N LEU A 302 -30.19 6.85 10.83
CA LEU A 302 -30.39 5.55 10.18
C LEU A 302 -30.30 4.34 11.13
N ASN A 303 -30.28 4.56 12.45
CA ASN A 303 -30.07 3.55 13.50
C ASN A 303 -28.70 2.83 13.42
N ILE A 304 -27.71 3.45 12.79
CA ILE A 304 -26.33 2.98 12.77
C ILE A 304 -25.59 3.70 13.89
N ASN A 305 -25.29 2.97 14.95
CA ASN A 305 -24.76 3.55 16.19
C ASN A 305 -23.26 3.32 16.37
N ARG A 306 -22.56 2.81 15.36
CA ARG A 306 -21.14 2.47 15.48
C ARG A 306 -20.33 3.02 14.33
N VAL A 307 -19.27 3.73 14.69
CA VAL A 307 -18.30 4.30 13.77
C VAL A 307 -16.90 3.84 14.15
N VAL A 308 -16.05 3.65 13.16
CA VAL A 308 -14.62 3.43 13.33
C VAL A 308 -13.88 4.53 12.58
N TYR A 309 -13.09 5.29 13.31
CA TYR A 309 -12.22 6.30 12.73
C TYR A 309 -10.91 5.66 12.33
N ASN A 310 -10.58 5.68 11.04
CA ASN A 310 -9.34 5.12 10.57
C ASN A 310 -8.17 6.03 10.95
N VAL A 311 -7.07 5.43 11.39
CA VAL A 311 -5.88 6.12 11.86
C VAL A 311 -4.66 5.62 11.10
N HIS A 312 -3.60 6.42 11.10
CA HIS A 312 -2.35 6.09 10.44
C HIS A 312 -1.79 4.75 10.95
N ASN A 313 -1.27 3.93 10.05
CA ASN A 313 -0.60 2.67 10.37
C ASN A 313 0.90 2.81 10.14
N ASP A 314 1.67 2.85 11.22
CA ASP A 314 3.13 2.97 11.17
C ASP A 314 3.83 1.70 10.64
N ASP A 315 3.12 0.57 10.52
CA ASP A 315 3.69 -0.65 9.97
C ASP A 315 3.76 -0.60 8.44
N LEU A 316 4.95 -0.31 7.93
CA LEU A 316 5.24 -0.23 6.50
C LEU A 316 4.84 -1.49 5.72
N LEU A 317 4.81 -2.67 6.34
CA LEU A 317 4.47 -3.91 5.63
C LEU A 317 2.96 -4.06 5.37
N SER A 318 2.14 -3.51 6.25
CA SER A 318 0.68 -3.64 6.23
C SER A 318 -0.03 -2.34 5.89
N ALA A 319 0.63 -1.18 5.89
CA ALA A 319 0.01 0.14 5.75
C ALA A 319 -0.95 0.30 4.56
N ARG A 320 -0.67 -0.34 3.41
CA ARG A 320 -1.56 -0.30 2.24
C ARG A 320 -2.73 -1.29 2.28
N TYR A 321 -2.66 -2.32 3.13
CA TYR A 321 -3.58 -3.46 3.16
C TYR A 321 -4.37 -3.58 4.47
N GLU A 322 -3.90 -2.93 5.53
CA GLU A 322 -4.49 -2.99 6.86
C GLU A 322 -4.83 -1.58 7.33
N ILE A 323 -6.10 -1.40 7.67
CA ILE A 323 -6.60 -0.19 8.32
C ILE A 323 -6.66 -0.43 9.82
N LYS A 324 -5.94 0.42 10.57
CA LYS A 324 -6.15 0.57 12.00
C LYS A 324 -7.22 1.62 12.26
N GLY A 325 -7.93 1.49 13.38
CA GLY A 325 -8.94 2.48 13.73
C GLY A 325 -9.40 2.47 15.18
N ILE A 326 -10.14 3.51 15.55
CA ILE A 326 -10.74 3.69 16.88
C ILE A 326 -12.26 3.52 16.74
N SER A 327 -12.80 2.48 17.38
CA SER A 327 -14.23 2.17 17.39
C SER A 327 -14.95 2.97 18.47
N LYS A 328 -15.95 3.76 18.08
CA LYS A 328 -16.81 4.54 18.98
C LYS A 328 -18.29 4.24 18.74
N LYS A 329 -19.07 4.23 19.83
CA LYS A 329 -20.53 4.24 19.76
C LYS A 329 -21.01 5.69 19.59
N ILE A 330 -21.83 5.94 18.57
CA ILE A 330 -22.48 7.23 18.34
C ILE A 330 -23.58 7.41 19.39
N THR A 331 -23.66 8.61 19.98
CA THR A 331 -24.66 8.96 20.99
C THR A 331 -25.58 10.04 20.45
N LYS A 332 -26.75 10.25 21.08
CA LYS A 332 -27.75 11.23 20.65
C LYS A 332 -27.20 12.65 20.48
N SER A 333 -26.11 12.99 21.16
CA SER A 333 -25.47 14.31 21.10
C SER A 333 -25.04 14.75 19.71
N VAL A 334 -24.79 13.83 18.77
CA VAL A 334 -24.42 14.20 17.40
C VAL A 334 -25.57 14.84 16.62
N LEU A 335 -26.81 14.76 17.10
CA LEU A 335 -27.98 15.34 16.43
C LEU A 335 -27.94 16.87 16.34
N ASP A 336 -27.10 17.53 17.15
CA ASP A 336 -26.84 18.97 17.03
C ASP A 336 -26.17 19.33 15.69
N TYR A 337 -25.58 18.34 15.01
CA TYR A 337 -24.92 18.47 13.69
C TYR A 337 -25.80 18.00 12.53
N LYS A 338 -27.07 17.66 12.80
CA LYS A 338 -27.98 17.14 11.78
C LYS A 338 -28.18 18.17 10.66
N VAL A 339 -28.15 17.69 9.43
CA VAL A 339 -28.56 18.48 8.26
C VAL A 339 -30.03 18.18 7.99
N ASN A 340 -30.82 19.22 7.72
CA ASN A 340 -32.22 19.03 7.33
C ASN A 340 -32.29 18.48 5.91
N LEU A 341 -32.26 17.15 5.79
CA LEU A 341 -32.47 16.44 4.54
C LEU A 341 -33.96 16.03 4.44
N GLU A 342 -34.55 16.22 3.27
CA GLU A 342 -35.93 15.82 2.95
C GLU A 342 -36.05 14.29 2.68
N ILE A 343 -35.38 13.48 3.50
CA ILE A 343 -35.32 12.03 3.32
C ILE A 343 -36.04 11.35 4.50
N PRO A 344 -36.97 10.41 4.25
CA PRO A 344 -37.65 9.69 5.32
C PRO A 344 -36.67 8.74 6.02
N TYR A 345 -36.55 8.87 7.34
CA TYR A 345 -35.76 7.98 8.18
C TYR A 345 -36.59 6.79 8.68
N PRO A 346 -35.97 5.63 8.92
CA PRO A 346 -36.66 4.50 9.55
C PRO A 346 -37.18 4.90 10.95
N PRO A 347 -38.28 4.29 11.42
CA PRO A 347 -38.72 4.49 12.80
C PRO A 347 -37.61 4.03 13.75
N ARG A 348 -37.34 4.86 14.77
CA ARG A 348 -36.37 4.50 15.81
C ARG A 348 -37.02 3.57 16.82
N PRO A 349 -36.32 2.51 17.25
CA PRO A 349 -36.74 1.80 18.45
C PRO A 349 -36.79 2.78 19.63
N PRO A 350 -37.73 2.61 20.57
CA PRO A 350 -37.82 3.46 21.75
C PRO A 350 -36.50 3.44 22.50
N VAL A 351 -35.89 4.62 22.65
CA VAL A 351 -34.68 4.79 23.45
C VAL A 351 -35.13 4.98 24.89
N GLU A 352 -34.82 4.01 25.76
CA GLU A 352 -35.03 4.21 27.19
C GLU A 352 -34.21 5.42 27.66
N PRO A 353 -34.80 6.33 28.46
CA PRO A 353 -34.05 7.45 29.01
C PRO A 353 -32.95 6.91 29.92
N GLU A 354 -31.69 7.12 29.53
CA GLU A 354 -30.53 6.88 30.39
C GLU A 354 -30.57 7.89 31.55
N ASN A 355 -31.25 7.54 32.64
CA ASN A 355 -31.19 8.28 33.91
C ASN A 355 -29.84 7.99 34.60
N ILE A 356 -28.75 8.45 33.99
CA ILE A 356 -27.41 8.35 34.59
C ILE A 356 -27.06 9.71 35.18
N SER A 357 -27.04 9.78 36.51
CA SER A 357 -26.54 10.95 37.23
C SER A 357 -25.02 10.83 37.42
N PHE A 358 -24.26 11.77 36.87
CA PHE A 358 -22.81 11.85 37.04
C PHE A 358 -22.45 12.71 38.25
N ILE A 359 -21.45 12.29 39.03
CA ILE A 359 -20.95 13.05 40.18
C ILE A 359 -19.89 14.06 39.73
N ASP A 360 -19.04 13.64 38.79
CA ASP A 360 -17.95 14.46 38.27
C ASP A 360 -18.09 14.65 36.75
N THR A 361 -17.67 15.79 36.24
CA THR A 361 -17.68 16.12 34.81
C THR A 361 -16.38 16.78 34.42
N LEU A 362 -15.62 16.11 33.57
CA LEU A 362 -14.43 16.65 32.92
C LEU A 362 -14.83 17.34 31.62
N LYS A 363 -14.67 18.67 31.56
CA LYS A 363 -14.92 19.46 30.37
C LYS A 363 -13.66 19.52 29.51
N ILE A 364 -13.72 18.98 28.30
CA ILE A 364 -12.60 18.96 27.36
C ILE A 364 -12.92 19.91 26.21
N SER A 365 -11.98 20.79 25.84
CA SER A 365 -12.13 21.75 24.74
C SER A 365 -10.91 21.73 23.83
N PHE A 366 -11.11 22.06 22.55
CA PHE A 366 -10.17 21.84 21.43
C PHE A 366 -9.70 23.14 20.75
N ASN A 367 -9.61 24.25 21.50
CA ASN A 367 -9.29 25.58 20.94
C ASN A 367 -7.77 25.78 20.84
N ASP A 368 -7.15 25.40 19.72
CA ASP A 368 -5.71 25.38 19.41
C ASP A 368 -4.84 24.49 20.32
N GLN A 369 -5.27 24.29 21.56
CA GLN A 369 -4.66 23.46 22.58
C GLN A 369 -5.76 22.72 23.33
N ILE A 370 -5.48 21.46 23.67
CA ILE A 370 -6.40 20.64 24.44
C ILE A 370 -6.43 21.16 25.88
N LYS A 371 -7.60 21.64 26.30
CA LYS A 371 -7.85 22.12 27.67
C LYS A 371 -8.85 21.22 28.37
N ILE A 372 -8.51 20.80 29.59
CA ILE A 372 -9.37 20.02 30.47
C ILE A 372 -9.71 20.88 31.70
N ASN A 373 -11.00 21.16 31.91
CA ASN A 373 -11.48 22.10 32.94
C ASN A 373 -10.76 23.47 32.88
N GLY A 374 -10.43 23.93 31.67
CA GLY A 374 -9.71 25.18 31.42
C GLY A 374 -8.18 25.08 31.52
N LEU A 375 -7.62 23.97 32.01
CA LEU A 375 -6.17 23.76 32.10
C LEU A 375 -5.63 23.14 30.82
N VAL A 376 -4.59 23.73 30.25
CA VAL A 376 -3.89 23.19 29.07
C VAL A 376 -3.14 21.92 29.49
N ILE A 377 -3.47 20.79 28.84
CA ILE A 377 -2.81 19.51 29.10
C ILE A 377 -2.03 19.10 27.83
N PRO A 378 -0.70 18.97 27.90
CA PRO A 378 0.11 18.48 26.79
C PRO A 378 -0.30 17.07 26.34
N ASN A 379 -0.24 16.80 25.04
CA ASN A 379 -0.67 15.52 24.44
C ASN A 379 -0.04 14.29 25.12
N ASN A 380 1.25 14.37 25.46
CA ASN A 380 1.99 13.29 26.12
C ASN A 380 1.56 13.03 27.59
N LYS A 381 0.76 13.91 28.20
CA LYS A 381 0.24 13.76 29.56
C LYS A 381 -1.24 13.36 29.62
N LEU A 382 -1.96 13.37 28.49
CA LEU A 382 -3.40 13.09 28.44
C LEU A 382 -3.76 11.72 29.01
N VAL A 383 -3.02 10.67 28.62
CA VAL A 383 -3.28 9.29 29.09
C VAL A 383 -3.18 9.20 30.62
N GLY A 384 -2.10 9.74 31.20
CA GLY A 384 -1.93 9.76 32.65
C GLY A 384 -3.00 10.58 33.36
N TYR A 385 -3.42 11.70 32.77
CA TYR A 385 -4.50 12.52 33.31
C TYR A 385 -5.83 11.76 33.32
N PHE A 386 -6.20 11.11 32.21
CA PHE A 386 -7.46 10.36 32.10
C PHE A 386 -7.51 9.15 33.03
N LYS A 387 -6.40 8.43 33.21
CA LYS A 387 -6.33 7.30 34.15
C LYS A 387 -6.79 7.66 35.56
N ASN A 388 -6.51 8.88 36.01
CA ASN A 388 -6.85 9.34 37.36
C ASN A 388 -8.34 9.68 37.53
N HIS A 389 -9.09 9.80 36.43
CA HIS A 389 -10.47 10.29 36.46
C HIS A 389 -11.50 9.31 35.87
N ILE A 390 -11.08 8.27 35.14
CA ILE A 390 -12.01 7.28 34.57
C ILE A 390 -12.70 6.52 35.72
N SER A 391 -14.02 6.69 35.81
CA SER A 391 -14.88 5.97 36.75
C SER A 391 -16.30 5.90 36.22
N LYS A 392 -17.13 5.01 36.79
CA LYS A 392 -18.59 4.94 36.52
C LYS A 392 -19.34 6.26 36.78
N LYS A 393 -18.76 7.16 37.55
CA LYS A 393 -19.40 8.39 38.03
C LYS A 393 -18.88 9.65 37.34
N THR A 394 -17.92 9.51 36.42
CA THR A 394 -17.28 10.61 35.72
C THR A 394 -17.81 10.71 34.30
N LEU A 395 -18.31 11.87 33.92
CA LEU A 395 -18.65 12.20 32.53
C LEU A 395 -17.48 12.92 31.86
N PHE A 396 -17.09 12.47 30.67
CA PHE A 396 -16.17 13.22 29.83
C PHE A 396 -16.98 14.01 28.78
N LEU A 397 -17.06 15.31 28.97
CA LEU A 397 -17.84 16.23 28.15
C LEU A 397 -16.93 16.94 27.15
N TYR A 398 -17.04 16.56 25.87
CA TYR A 398 -16.23 17.09 24.78
C TYR A 398 -16.96 18.29 24.17
N PHE A 399 -16.37 19.48 24.28
CA PHE A 399 -16.85 20.72 23.69
C PHE A 399 -16.08 21.01 22.42
N PHE A 400 -16.79 21.06 21.30
CA PHE A 400 -16.21 21.37 20.00
C PHE A 400 -16.63 22.76 19.56
N GLU A 401 -15.72 23.42 18.86
CA GLU A 401 -16.00 24.63 18.08
C GLU A 401 -16.23 24.25 16.62
N THR A 402 -16.83 25.15 15.85
CA THR A 402 -17.18 24.86 14.44
C THR A 402 -15.98 24.61 13.54
N ASP A 403 -14.78 24.95 13.98
CA ASP A 403 -13.49 24.86 13.30
C ASP A 403 -12.53 23.86 13.96
N THR A 404 -13.01 23.06 14.91
CA THR A 404 -12.19 22.03 15.59
C THR A 404 -11.54 21.08 14.58
N ASN A 405 -10.24 20.89 14.72
CA ASN A 405 -9.44 20.01 13.88
C ASN A 405 -9.69 18.53 14.22
N TYR A 406 -9.78 17.68 13.19
CA TYR A 406 -10.02 16.25 13.35
C TYR A 406 -8.87 15.50 14.05
N GLN A 407 -7.61 15.86 13.81
CA GLN A 407 -6.44 15.28 14.49
C GLN A 407 -6.51 15.47 16.01
N ASP A 408 -6.88 16.66 16.49
CA ASP A 408 -6.95 16.93 17.93
C ASP A 408 -8.05 16.08 18.59
N TYR A 409 -9.20 15.94 17.92
CA TYR A 409 -10.25 15.02 18.34
C TYR A 409 -9.74 13.59 18.48
N ILE A 410 -9.06 13.09 17.44
CA ILE A 410 -8.52 11.73 17.43
C ILE A 410 -7.45 11.55 18.52
N THR A 411 -6.58 12.53 18.74
CA THR A 411 -5.58 12.48 19.80
C THR A 411 -6.20 12.36 21.20
N VAL A 412 -7.24 13.15 21.49
CA VAL A 412 -7.96 13.06 22.78
C VAL A 412 -8.71 11.74 22.90
N LEU A 413 -9.43 11.34 21.86
CA LEU A 413 -10.20 10.09 21.83
C LEU A 413 -9.26 8.89 22.04
N ALA A 414 -8.17 8.82 21.28
CA ALA A 414 -7.14 7.78 21.39
C ALA A 414 -6.55 7.71 22.80
N SER A 415 -6.17 8.87 23.37
CA SER A 415 -5.61 8.93 24.72
C SER A 415 -6.59 8.46 25.79
N HIS A 416 -7.88 8.77 25.64
CA HIS A 416 -8.93 8.34 26.56
C HIS A 416 -9.14 6.81 26.46
N PHE A 417 -9.22 6.27 25.24
CA PHE A 417 -9.33 4.83 25.01
C PHE A 417 -8.11 4.06 25.51
N MET A 418 -6.91 4.59 25.28
CA MET A 418 -5.66 4.04 25.79
C MET A 418 -5.65 4.00 27.32
N ALA A 419 -6.04 5.09 27.99
CA ALA A 419 -6.12 5.15 29.44
C ALA A 419 -7.07 4.08 30.01
N ALA A 420 -8.27 3.93 29.44
CA ALA A 420 -9.21 2.90 29.86
C ALA A 420 -8.69 1.49 29.59
N SER A 421 -8.10 1.25 28.42
CA SER A 421 -7.52 -0.03 28.05
C SER A 421 -6.38 -0.44 28.99
N GLU A 422 -5.48 0.49 29.33
CA GLU A 422 -4.36 0.24 30.24
C GLU A 422 -4.84 -0.04 31.68
N LEU A 423 -5.88 0.66 32.16
CA LEU A 423 -6.49 0.38 33.47
C LEU A 423 -7.10 -1.01 33.51
N ARG A 424 -7.86 -1.38 32.48
CA ARG A 424 -8.48 -2.71 32.36
C ARG A 424 -7.43 -3.81 32.29
N LYS A 425 -6.38 -3.62 31.47
CA LYS A 425 -5.27 -4.58 31.35
C LYS A 425 -4.49 -4.75 32.65
N HIS A 426 -4.29 -3.66 33.40
CA HIS A 426 -3.61 -3.71 34.70
C HIS A 426 -4.38 -4.53 35.75
N GLU A 427 -5.71 -4.50 35.73
CA GLU A 427 -6.55 -5.25 36.65
C GLU A 427 -7.03 -6.61 36.13
N GLN A 428 -6.70 -6.96 34.89
CA GLN A 428 -7.10 -8.23 34.29
C GLN A 428 -6.34 -9.38 34.93
N THR A 429 -7.07 -10.41 35.35
CA THR A 429 -6.53 -11.62 35.97
C THR A 429 -6.70 -12.86 35.11
N ILE A 430 -7.69 -12.86 34.20
CA ILE A 430 -7.98 -13.98 33.31
C ILE A 430 -7.45 -13.66 31.92
N PHE A 431 -6.66 -14.58 31.37
CA PHE A 431 -6.08 -14.45 30.04
C PHE A 431 -6.58 -15.60 29.17
N ARG A 432 -6.78 -15.32 27.88
CA ARG A 432 -7.11 -16.37 26.92
C ARG A 432 -5.84 -17.15 26.57
N ASP A 433 -5.86 -18.47 26.80
CA ASP A 433 -4.80 -19.36 26.30
C ASP A 433 -4.82 -19.49 24.77
N TYR A 434 -6.00 -19.33 24.14
CA TYR A 434 -6.21 -19.40 22.69
C TYR A 434 -7.35 -18.47 22.24
N GLU A 435 -7.21 -17.80 21.09
CA GLU A 435 -8.21 -16.87 20.55
C GLU A 435 -9.59 -17.51 20.31
N TRP A 436 -9.60 -18.79 19.93
CA TRP A 436 -10.77 -19.54 19.47
C TRP A 436 -11.63 -20.16 20.58
N LYS A 437 -11.13 -20.17 21.82
CA LYS A 437 -11.87 -20.79 22.93
C LYS A 437 -12.87 -19.79 23.48
N TYR A 438 -14.15 -20.16 23.42
CA TYR A 438 -15.23 -19.44 24.10
C TYR A 438 -15.05 -19.54 25.62
N ASP A 439 -14.22 -18.67 26.20
CA ASP A 439 -14.05 -18.60 27.64
C ASP A 439 -15.08 -17.63 28.24
N LYS A 440 -16.03 -18.18 28.98
CA LYS A 440 -17.07 -17.42 29.68
C LYS A 440 -16.46 -16.59 30.80
N LEU A 441 -15.49 -17.11 31.54
CA LEU A 441 -14.88 -16.43 32.68
C LEU A 441 -14.12 -15.18 32.20
N TYR A 442 -13.35 -15.31 31.12
CA TYR A 442 -12.70 -14.18 30.48
C TYR A 442 -13.71 -13.10 30.07
N ARG A 443 -14.82 -13.49 29.41
CA ARG A 443 -15.87 -12.55 29.00
C ARG A 443 -16.51 -11.85 30.19
N ASP A 444 -16.87 -12.59 31.22
CA ASP A 444 -17.48 -12.05 32.43
C ASP A 444 -16.52 -11.07 33.13
N GLU A 445 -15.21 -11.34 33.14
CA GLU A 445 -14.20 -10.41 33.62
C GLU A 445 -14.11 -9.16 32.73
N GLN A 446 -14.04 -9.31 31.40
CA GLN A 446 -14.02 -8.16 30.49
C GLN A 446 -15.25 -7.27 30.65
N TYR A 447 -16.45 -7.84 30.83
CA TYR A 447 -17.65 -7.06 31.12
C TYR A 447 -17.52 -6.29 32.43
N LYS A 448 -17.03 -6.92 33.51
CA LYS A 448 -16.79 -6.24 34.79
C LYS A 448 -15.75 -5.12 34.67
N LEU A 449 -14.68 -5.33 33.92
CA LEU A 449 -13.63 -4.33 33.69
C LEU A 449 -14.13 -3.15 32.85
N VAL A 450 -14.93 -3.41 31.80
CA VAL A 450 -15.60 -2.38 31.01
C VAL A 450 -16.58 -1.59 31.87
N GLU A 451 -17.32 -2.25 32.75
CA GLU A 451 -18.23 -1.60 33.68
C GLU A 451 -17.43 -0.72 34.67
N LYS A 452 -16.33 -1.23 35.25
CA LYS A 452 -15.50 -0.51 36.23
C LYS A 452 -14.80 0.71 35.64
N TYR A 453 -14.29 0.58 34.42
CA TYR A 453 -13.60 1.62 33.67
C TYR A 453 -14.33 1.94 32.36
N PRO A 454 -15.54 2.55 32.43
CA PRO A 454 -16.35 2.76 31.25
C PRO A 454 -15.84 3.94 30.41
N MET A 455 -16.20 3.94 29.14
CA MET A 455 -15.97 5.06 28.24
C MET A 455 -17.27 5.86 28.12
N ILE A 456 -17.45 6.86 28.99
CA ILE A 456 -18.65 7.70 29.02
C ILE A 456 -18.32 9.06 28.42
N ILE A 457 -18.66 9.23 27.14
CA ILE A 457 -18.39 10.43 26.37
C ILE A 457 -19.71 11.07 25.97
N LEU A 458 -19.87 12.36 26.27
CA LEU A 458 -20.91 13.20 25.69
C LEU A 458 -20.24 14.32 24.89
N GLU A 459 -20.79 14.59 23.73
CA GLU A 459 -20.26 15.59 22.79
C GLU A 459 -21.21 16.79 22.77
N LYS A 460 -20.68 18.01 22.63
CA LYS A 460 -21.49 19.21 22.54
C LYS A 460 -20.84 20.25 21.64
N LEU A 461 -21.64 20.86 20.78
CA LEU A 461 -21.23 22.05 20.03
C LEU A 461 -21.36 23.27 20.94
N ASN A 462 -20.29 24.08 21.04
CA ASN A 462 -20.31 25.35 21.77
C ASN A 462 -21.06 26.45 21.04
#